data_AF-A0A4P7UCQ5-F1
#
_entry.id   AF-A0A4P7UCQ5-F1
#
_cell.length_a   1.000
_cell.length_b   1.000
_cell.length_c   1.000
_cell.angle_alpha   90.00
_cell.angle_beta   90.00
_cell.angle_gamma   90.00
#
_symmetry.space_group_name_H-M   'P 1'
#
loop_
_entity.id
_entity.type
_entity.pdbx_description
1 polymer ?
#
loop_
_entity_poly.entity_id
_entity_poly.type
_entity_poly.pdbx_seq_one_letter_code
_entity_poly.pdbx_strand_id
1 'polypeptide(L)'
;MGRRISHSEERWQQMEWAGSPVVRCAAPTQAGTRCKREALAGSIVCDKHGGHLPNVQKRAKERYVNLADQAREVVEGILNNPKSSDAARLKAAEMVMKATGMEDAKKVVVDIETDPVEKLFRNLLGDPEGLAPRRVDHPAAPPAIEAGEVVRGEVLDPVQDAYDAFAESHTPDAEVVSMRAFGEPGPYAHRQPSMFDAPTDAAAAKQAARIPKHIRDDLDAG
;
A
#
# COMPACT_ATOMS: atom_id res chain seq x y z
N MET A 1 7.59 -5.37 -25.53
CA MET A 1 9.03 -5.73 -25.49
C MET A 1 9.81 -4.57 -24.88
N GLY A 2 10.59 -4.81 -23.82
CA GLY A 2 11.42 -3.76 -23.20
C GLY A 2 12.44 -3.21 -24.19
N ARG A 3 12.74 -1.90 -24.12
CA ARG A 3 13.78 -1.27 -24.92
C ARG A 3 15.12 -1.91 -24.57
N ARG A 4 15.77 -2.53 -25.55
CA ARG A 4 17.10 -3.13 -25.40
C ARG A 4 18.13 -2.02 -25.54
N ILE A 5 18.50 -1.42 -24.42
CA ILE A 5 19.51 -0.36 -24.40
C ILE A 5 20.87 -0.98 -24.01
N SER A 6 21.85 -0.76 -24.88
CA SER A 6 23.25 -1.15 -24.65
C SER A 6 24.16 0.04 -24.93
N HIS A 7 25.20 0.18 -24.13
CA HIS A 7 26.15 1.28 -24.21
C HIS A 7 27.55 0.79 -24.56
N SER A 8 28.41 1.67 -25.08
CA SER A 8 29.84 1.37 -25.22
C SER A 8 30.53 1.32 -23.85
N GLU A 9 31.77 0.82 -23.79
CA GLU A 9 32.51 0.77 -22.52
C GLU A 9 32.85 2.17 -22.02
N GLU A 10 33.24 3.06 -22.93
CA GLU A 10 33.55 4.46 -22.63
C GLU A 10 32.33 5.16 -22.03
N ARG A 11 31.14 4.85 -22.56
CA ARG A 11 29.88 5.39 -22.05
C ARG A 11 29.54 4.84 -20.66
N TRP A 12 29.83 3.58 -20.37
CA TRP A 12 29.65 3.05 -19.02
C TRP A 12 30.59 3.70 -18.01
N GLN A 13 31.87 3.89 -18.37
CA GLN A 13 32.84 4.59 -17.52
C GLN A 13 32.40 6.03 -17.24
N GLN A 14 31.90 6.74 -18.26
CA GLN A 14 31.38 8.10 -18.08
C GLN A 14 30.16 8.14 -17.15
N MET A 15 29.24 7.18 -17.26
CA MET A 15 28.04 7.12 -16.42
C MET A 15 28.36 6.71 -14.97
N GLU A 16 29.32 5.81 -14.77
CA GLU A 16 29.79 5.41 -13.43
C GLU A 16 30.47 6.59 -12.73
N TRP A 17 31.31 7.36 -13.44
CA TRP A 17 31.90 8.59 -12.90
C TRP A 17 30.84 9.65 -12.57
N ALA A 18 29.83 9.80 -13.42
CA ALA A 18 28.77 10.79 -13.23
C ALA A 18 27.74 10.42 -12.16
N GLY A 19 27.84 9.25 -11.53
CA GLY A 19 26.88 8.79 -10.53
C GLY A 19 25.49 8.54 -11.12
N SER A 20 25.41 8.06 -12.36
CA SER A 20 24.13 7.77 -13.02
C SER A 20 23.34 6.71 -12.25
N PRO A 21 22.00 6.86 -12.10
CA PRO A 21 21.15 5.86 -11.47
C PRO A 21 20.97 4.58 -12.32
N VAL A 22 21.48 4.57 -13.54
CA VAL A 22 21.36 3.42 -14.46
C VAL A 22 22.39 2.35 -14.10
N VAL A 23 21.91 1.15 -13.76
CA VAL A 23 22.75 0.03 -13.37
C VAL A 23 23.11 -0.83 -14.59
N ARG A 24 24.39 -1.17 -14.73
CA ARG A 24 24.89 -2.12 -15.73
C ARG A 24 24.57 -3.57 -15.33
N CYS A 25 24.19 -4.39 -16.31
CA CYS A 25 23.98 -5.82 -16.10
C CYS A 25 25.26 -6.50 -15.57
N ALA A 26 25.13 -7.20 -14.44
CA ALA A 26 26.23 -7.88 -13.76
C ALA A 26 26.64 -9.21 -14.40
N ALA A 27 25.78 -9.80 -15.24
CA ALA A 27 26.06 -11.10 -15.85
C ALA A 27 27.24 -11.04 -16.86
N PRO A 28 28.12 -12.07 -16.86
CA PRO A 28 29.14 -12.23 -17.87
C PRO A 28 28.53 -12.65 -19.22
N THR A 29 29.18 -12.25 -20.30
CA THR A 29 28.88 -12.74 -21.65
C THR A 29 29.59 -14.06 -21.91
N GLN A 30 29.26 -14.73 -23.03
CA GLN A 30 29.96 -15.95 -23.46
C GLN A 30 31.47 -15.75 -23.66
N ALA A 31 31.90 -14.52 -24.00
CA ALA A 31 33.31 -14.15 -24.13
C ALA A 31 33.98 -13.84 -22.78
N GLY A 32 33.30 -14.01 -21.64
CA GLY A 32 33.81 -13.72 -20.30
C GLY A 32 33.79 -12.24 -19.91
N THR A 33 33.52 -11.31 -20.84
CA THR A 33 33.41 -9.88 -20.53
C THR A 33 32.05 -9.53 -19.94
N ARG A 34 31.97 -8.46 -19.14
CA ARG A 34 30.72 -8.02 -18.49
C ARG A 34 29.69 -7.54 -19.51
N CYS A 35 28.42 -7.89 -19.33
CA CYS A 35 27.37 -7.46 -20.25
C CYS A 35 27.27 -5.93 -20.34
N LYS A 36 27.22 -5.39 -21.57
CA LYS A 36 27.12 -3.94 -21.86
C LYS A 36 25.69 -3.39 -21.83
N ARG A 37 24.71 -4.21 -21.46
CA ARG A 37 23.28 -3.83 -21.42
C ARG A 37 22.91 -3.23 -20.08
N GLU A 38 21.92 -2.35 -20.10
CA GLU A 38 21.27 -1.87 -18.87
C GLU A 38 20.55 -3.02 -18.17
N ALA A 39 20.65 -3.06 -16.83
CA ALA A 39 19.82 -3.92 -16.01
C ALA A 39 18.37 -3.42 -16.02
N LEU A 40 17.40 -4.33 -15.84
CA LEU A 40 16.02 -3.90 -15.64
C LEU A 40 15.90 -3.14 -14.32
N ALA A 41 14.96 -2.19 -14.25
CA ALA A 41 14.71 -1.38 -13.05
C ALA A 41 14.61 -2.27 -11.79
N GLY A 42 15.42 -1.95 -10.78
CA GLY A 42 15.47 -2.65 -9.50
C GLY A 42 16.15 -4.02 -9.54
N SER A 43 16.59 -4.48 -10.71
CA SER A 43 17.35 -5.71 -10.90
C SER A 43 18.84 -5.41 -11.15
N ILE A 44 19.65 -6.47 -11.14
CA ILE A 44 21.09 -6.39 -11.45
C ILE A 44 21.44 -7.02 -12.81
N VAL A 45 20.44 -7.49 -13.56
CA VAL A 45 20.62 -8.20 -14.83
C VAL A 45 19.67 -7.67 -15.90
N CYS A 46 20.08 -7.74 -17.17
CA CYS A 46 19.26 -7.32 -18.29
C CYS A 46 18.20 -8.37 -18.68
N ASP A 47 17.33 -8.01 -19.61
CA ASP A 47 16.33 -8.88 -20.24
C ASP A 47 16.92 -10.23 -20.72
N LYS A 48 18.08 -10.20 -21.39
CA LYS A 48 18.74 -11.37 -21.96
C LYS A 48 19.39 -12.28 -20.93
N HIS A 49 19.80 -11.75 -19.79
CA HIS A 49 20.45 -12.51 -18.73
C HIS A 49 19.49 -12.84 -17.58
N GLY A 50 18.20 -12.96 -17.90
CA GLY A 50 17.19 -13.47 -16.97
C GLY A 50 16.55 -12.41 -16.07
N GLY A 51 16.63 -11.12 -16.42
CA GLY A 51 15.98 -10.06 -15.66
C GLY A 51 14.46 -10.25 -15.51
N HIS A 52 13.80 -10.89 -16.49
CA HIS A 52 12.37 -11.18 -16.44
C HIS A 52 12.01 -12.45 -15.67
N LEU A 53 12.99 -13.18 -15.13
CA LEU A 53 12.70 -14.38 -14.36
C LEU A 53 11.93 -14.03 -13.07
N PRO A 54 10.92 -14.84 -12.67
CA PRO A 54 10.07 -14.52 -11.52
C PRO A 54 10.84 -14.31 -10.22
N ASN A 55 11.90 -15.08 -9.98
CA ASN A 55 12.76 -14.95 -8.80
C ASN A 55 13.56 -13.64 -8.80
N VAL A 56 14.06 -13.19 -9.95
CA VAL A 56 14.79 -11.92 -10.09
C VAL A 56 13.85 -10.74 -9.87
N GLN A 57 12.64 -10.81 -10.45
CA GLN A 57 11.59 -9.79 -10.27
C GLN A 57 11.11 -9.72 -8.83
N LYS A 58 10.92 -10.86 -8.16
CA LYS A 58 10.56 -10.92 -6.73
C LYS A 58 11.62 -10.20 -5.88
N ARG A 59 12.91 -10.54 -6.08
CA ARG A 59 14.01 -9.87 -5.36
C ARG A 59 14.14 -8.38 -5.69
N ALA A 60 13.83 -7.98 -6.92
CA ALA A 60 13.80 -6.56 -7.30
C ALA A 60 12.73 -5.80 -6.55
N LYS A 61 11.52 -6.38 -6.42
CA LYS A 61 10.44 -5.81 -5.62
C LYS A 61 10.82 -5.74 -4.13
N GLU A 62 11.40 -6.79 -3.57
CA GLU A 62 11.87 -6.80 -2.18
C GLU A 62 12.86 -5.66 -1.90
N ARG A 63 13.80 -5.40 -2.82
CA ARG A 63 14.72 -4.24 -2.70
C ARG A 63 13.98 -2.92 -2.69
N TYR A 64 12.97 -2.74 -3.54
CA TYR A 64 12.18 -1.51 -3.54
C TYR A 64 11.36 -1.33 -2.27
N VAL A 65 10.81 -2.41 -1.72
CA VAL A 65 10.08 -2.37 -0.44
C VAL A 65 11.03 -1.97 0.69
N ASN A 66 12.24 -2.52 0.72
CA ASN A 66 13.24 -2.17 1.74
C ASN A 66 13.74 -0.72 1.63
N LEU A 67 13.53 -0.05 0.50
CA LEU A 67 13.84 1.37 0.31
C LEU A 67 12.70 2.29 0.76
N ALA A 68 11.54 1.75 1.14
CA ALA A 68 10.37 2.56 1.50
C ALA A 68 10.64 3.49 2.69
N ASP A 69 11.35 3.00 3.71
CA ASP A 69 11.68 3.80 4.90
C ASP A 69 12.64 4.95 4.56
N GLN A 70 13.64 4.70 3.72
CA GLN A 70 14.55 5.73 3.22
C GLN A 70 13.81 6.76 2.35
N ALA A 71 12.87 6.31 1.52
CA ALA A 71 12.05 7.21 0.71
C ALA A 71 11.17 8.11 1.58
N ARG A 72 10.63 7.59 2.68
CA ARG A 72 9.87 8.38 3.67
C ARG A 72 10.74 9.48 4.29
N GLU A 73 11.95 9.15 4.71
CA GLU A 73 12.89 10.12 5.29
C GLU A 73 13.19 11.28 4.31
N VAL A 74 13.38 10.96 3.03
CA VAL A 74 13.60 11.99 2.00
C VAL A 74 12.38 12.90 1.83
N VAL A 75 11.17 12.35 1.81
CA VAL A 75 9.93 13.13 1.69
C VAL A 75 9.75 14.05 2.91
N GLU A 76 9.99 13.53 4.12
CA GLU A 76 9.95 14.30 5.36
C GLU A 76 11.00 15.42 5.36
N GLY A 77 12.23 15.13 4.90
CA GLY A 77 13.29 16.11 4.74
C GLY A 77 12.92 17.23 3.75
N ILE A 78 12.21 16.91 2.66
CA ILE A 78 11.73 17.93 1.72
C ILE A 78 10.65 18.80 2.36
N LEU A 79 9.70 18.21 3.09
CA LEU A 79 8.61 18.95 3.74
C LEU A 79 9.12 19.92 4.81
N ASN A 80 10.07 19.49 5.62
CA ASN A 80 10.58 20.27 6.75
C ASN A 80 11.67 21.28 6.37
N ASN A 81 12.24 21.20 5.16
CA ASN A 81 13.32 22.08 4.74
C ASN A 81 12.79 23.37 4.09
N PRO A 82 12.96 24.55 4.70
CA PRO A 82 12.49 25.82 4.14
C PRO A 82 13.24 26.24 2.87
N LYS A 83 14.40 25.64 2.58
CA LYS A 83 15.18 25.91 1.36
C LYS A 83 14.72 25.09 0.15
N SER A 84 13.85 24.10 0.36
CA SER A 84 13.29 23.34 -0.75
C SER A 84 12.29 24.21 -1.53
N SER A 85 12.21 24.00 -2.85
CA SER A 85 11.28 24.76 -3.68
C SER A 85 9.84 24.46 -3.29
N ASP A 86 8.98 25.48 -3.34
CA ASP A 86 7.56 25.34 -3.00
C ASP A 86 6.89 24.22 -3.81
N ALA A 87 7.24 24.09 -5.09
CA ALA A 87 6.77 23.01 -5.95
C ALA A 87 7.18 21.61 -5.46
N ALA A 88 8.41 21.46 -4.95
CA ALA A 88 8.88 20.19 -4.39
C ALA A 88 8.14 19.85 -3.09
N ARG A 89 7.91 20.84 -2.22
CA ARG A 89 7.14 20.66 -0.98
C ARG A 89 5.70 20.28 -1.24
N LEU A 90 5.02 20.95 -2.19
CA LEU A 90 3.65 20.63 -2.56
C LEU A 90 3.53 19.19 -3.08
N LYS A 91 4.46 18.77 -3.93
CA LYS A 91 4.50 17.40 -4.44
C LYS A 91 4.78 16.37 -3.34
N ALA A 92 5.66 16.70 -2.40
CA ALA A 92 5.92 15.88 -1.22
C ALA A 92 4.66 15.72 -0.36
N ALA A 93 3.92 16.81 -0.12
CA ALA A 93 2.66 16.78 0.62
C ALA A 93 1.60 15.95 -0.10
N GLU A 94 1.47 16.09 -1.43
CA GLU A 94 0.58 15.27 -2.25
C GLU A 94 0.90 13.77 -2.16
N MET A 95 2.19 13.40 -2.16
CA MET A 95 2.61 12.00 -1.99
C MET A 95 2.20 11.45 -0.61
N VAL A 96 2.30 12.26 0.44
CA VAL A 96 1.83 11.87 1.79
C VAL A 96 0.31 11.72 1.83
N MET A 97 -0.45 12.67 1.28
CA MET A 97 -1.91 12.59 1.23
C MET A 97 -2.41 11.35 0.46
N LYS A 98 -1.76 11.01 -0.66
CA LYS A 98 -2.04 9.78 -1.41
C LYS A 98 -1.73 8.53 -0.60
N ALA A 99 -0.64 8.54 0.17
CA ALA A 99 -0.27 7.41 1.02
C ALA A 99 -1.22 7.22 2.22
N THR A 100 -1.84 8.30 2.73
CA THR A 100 -2.84 8.23 3.82
C THR A 100 -4.26 7.96 3.32
N GLY A 101 -4.47 7.86 2.00
CA GLY A 101 -5.79 7.68 1.40
C GLY A 101 -6.66 8.93 1.44
N MET A 102 -6.08 10.10 1.68
CA MET A 102 -6.75 11.41 1.63
C MET A 102 -6.77 11.95 0.19
N GLU A 103 -7.10 11.10 -0.78
CA GLU A 103 -7.26 11.52 -2.17
C GLU A 103 -8.71 11.92 -2.45
N ASP A 104 -8.89 12.89 -3.36
CA ASP A 104 -10.22 13.26 -3.86
C ASP A 104 -10.95 12.03 -4.39
N ALA A 105 -12.27 11.99 -4.18
CA ALA A 105 -13.12 10.86 -4.53
C ALA A 105 -12.81 10.32 -5.94
N LYS A 106 -12.24 9.12 -5.99
CA LYS A 106 -11.84 8.47 -7.23
C LYS A 106 -13.08 8.25 -8.09
N LYS A 107 -13.19 8.94 -9.23
CA LYS A 107 -14.27 8.74 -10.19
C LYS A 107 -14.14 7.35 -10.82
N VAL A 108 -14.77 6.35 -10.22
CA VAL A 108 -14.92 5.03 -10.83
C VAL A 108 -15.98 5.17 -11.92
N VAL A 109 -15.53 5.37 -13.15
CA VAL A 109 -16.39 5.22 -14.33
C VAL A 109 -16.53 3.72 -14.55
N VAL A 110 -17.63 3.15 -14.05
CA VAL A 110 -18.03 1.80 -14.40
C VAL A 110 -18.69 1.89 -15.77
N ASP A 111 -17.91 1.64 -16.82
CA ASP A 111 -18.48 1.41 -18.15
C ASP A 111 -19.18 0.06 -18.13
N ILE A 112 -20.49 0.09 -17.97
CA ILE A 112 -21.30 -1.12 -18.08
C ILE A 112 -21.48 -1.39 -19.59
N GLU A 113 -20.70 -2.33 -20.14
CA GLU A 113 -20.74 -2.73 -21.57
C GLU A 113 -22.11 -3.20 -22.06
N THR A 114 -23.04 -3.45 -21.15
CA THR A 114 -24.45 -3.69 -21.46
C THR A 114 -25.27 -3.17 -20.30
N ASP A 115 -26.02 -2.10 -20.54
CA ASP A 115 -26.93 -1.54 -19.54
C ASP A 115 -27.77 -2.70 -18.98
N PRO A 116 -27.79 -2.95 -17.65
CA PRO A 116 -28.61 -3.99 -17.05
C PRO A 116 -30.07 -3.87 -17.48
N VAL A 117 -30.54 -2.65 -17.76
CA VAL A 117 -31.85 -2.36 -18.32
C VAL A 117 -31.99 -2.93 -19.74
N GLU A 118 -30.98 -2.79 -20.59
CA GLU A 118 -31.00 -3.33 -21.95
C GLU A 118 -30.94 -4.87 -21.97
N LYS A 119 -30.21 -5.50 -21.03
CA LYS A 119 -30.28 -6.96 -20.82
C LYS A 119 -31.67 -7.40 -20.35
N LEU A 120 -32.26 -6.67 -19.41
CA LEU A 120 -33.61 -6.94 -18.93
C LEU A 120 -34.62 -6.87 -20.08
N PHE A 121 -34.55 -5.83 -20.91
CA PHE A 121 -35.44 -5.68 -22.06
C PHE A 121 -35.19 -6.75 -23.13
N ARG A 122 -33.94 -7.13 -23.43
CA ARG A 122 -33.67 -8.24 -24.34
C ARG A 122 -34.25 -9.56 -23.84
N ASN A 123 -34.17 -9.81 -22.54
CA ASN A 123 -34.74 -11.02 -21.95
C ASN A 123 -36.27 -10.99 -21.95
N LEU A 124 -36.89 -9.85 -21.61
CA LEU A 124 -38.34 -9.70 -21.56
C LEU A 124 -38.98 -9.74 -22.96
N LEU A 125 -38.31 -9.16 -23.96
CA LEU A 125 -38.79 -9.13 -25.35
C LEU A 125 -38.41 -10.39 -26.15
N GLY A 126 -37.38 -11.11 -25.71
CA GLY A 126 -36.96 -12.40 -26.31
C GLY A 126 -37.79 -13.58 -25.83
N ASP A 127 -38.48 -13.44 -24.69
CA ASP A 127 -39.43 -14.43 -24.19
C ASP A 127 -40.84 -14.16 -24.75
N PRO A 128 -41.42 -15.08 -25.55
CA PRO A 128 -42.77 -14.92 -26.09
C PRO A 128 -43.86 -14.88 -25.00
N GLU A 129 -43.57 -15.34 -23.78
CA GLU A 129 -44.48 -15.26 -22.63
C GLU A 129 -44.21 -14.02 -21.74
N GLY A 130 -43.08 -13.33 -21.94
CA GLY A 130 -42.65 -12.21 -21.09
C GLY A 130 -43.55 -10.97 -21.15
N LEU A 131 -44.27 -10.79 -22.27
CA LEU A 131 -45.28 -9.74 -22.45
C LEU A 131 -46.72 -10.25 -22.36
N ALA A 132 -46.92 -11.56 -22.15
CA ALA A 132 -48.25 -12.08 -21.99
C ALA A 132 -48.83 -11.48 -20.69
N PRO A 133 -50.08 -10.96 -20.71
CA PRO A 133 -50.75 -10.57 -19.47
C PRO A 133 -50.80 -11.82 -18.61
N ARG A 134 -50.01 -11.83 -17.53
CA ARG A 134 -50.02 -12.91 -16.55
C ARG A 134 -51.48 -13.06 -16.13
N ARG A 135 -52.11 -14.17 -16.52
CA ARG A 135 -53.40 -14.54 -15.95
C ARG A 135 -53.09 -14.81 -14.49
N VAL A 136 -53.24 -13.77 -13.67
CA VAL A 136 -53.42 -13.96 -12.26
C VAL A 136 -54.76 -14.66 -12.20
N ASP A 137 -54.72 -15.98 -12.09
CA ASP A 137 -55.87 -16.75 -11.65
C ASP A 137 -56.22 -16.16 -10.28
N HIS A 138 -57.11 -15.17 -10.30
CA HIS A 138 -57.60 -14.57 -9.08
C HIS A 138 -58.28 -15.72 -8.36
N PRO A 139 -57.81 -16.13 -7.17
CA PRO A 139 -58.54 -17.09 -6.38
C PRO A 139 -59.97 -16.53 -6.23
N ALA A 140 -60.95 -17.40 -6.44
CA ALA A 140 -62.37 -17.05 -6.41
C ALA A 140 -62.65 -16.10 -5.22
N ALA A 141 -63.39 -15.02 -5.49
CA ALA A 141 -63.70 -13.99 -4.52
C ALA A 141 -64.02 -14.62 -3.15
N PRO A 142 -63.32 -14.23 -2.08
CA PRO A 142 -63.59 -14.78 -0.76
C PRO A 142 -65.06 -14.52 -0.39
N PRO A 143 -65.71 -15.43 0.35
CA PRO A 143 -67.09 -15.23 0.77
C PRO A 143 -67.21 -13.92 1.54
N ALA A 144 -68.29 -13.19 1.31
CA ALA A 144 -68.57 -11.93 1.98
C ALA A 144 -68.50 -12.15 3.51
N ILE A 145 -67.52 -11.50 4.14
CA ILE A 145 -67.39 -11.49 5.60
C ILE A 145 -68.52 -10.60 6.12
N GLU A 146 -69.46 -11.16 6.87
CA GLU A 146 -70.46 -10.35 7.58
C GLU A 146 -69.76 -9.37 8.51
N ALA A 147 -70.25 -8.13 8.54
CA ALA A 147 -69.64 -7.01 9.26
C ALA A 147 -69.59 -7.30 10.77
N GLY A 148 -68.48 -7.92 11.20
CA GLY A 148 -68.09 -7.99 12.60
C GLY A 148 -67.74 -6.59 13.11
N GLU A 149 -68.30 -6.25 14.26
CA GLU A 149 -68.11 -5.00 14.98
C GLU A 149 -66.61 -4.66 15.10
N VAL A 150 -66.22 -3.51 14.54
CA VAL A 150 -64.86 -2.98 14.65
C VAL A 150 -64.66 -2.50 16.08
N VAL A 151 -64.09 -3.35 16.93
CA VAL A 151 -63.58 -2.91 18.24
C VAL A 151 -62.39 -2.00 17.95
N ARG A 152 -62.54 -0.72 18.29
CA ARG A 152 -61.52 0.32 18.16
C ARG A 152 -60.40 0.05 19.16
N GLY A 153 -59.48 -0.85 18.82
CA GLY A 153 -58.23 -1.00 19.55
C GLY A 153 -57.36 0.25 19.35
N GLU A 154 -56.84 0.81 20.44
CA GLU A 154 -55.79 1.83 20.38
C GLU A 154 -54.62 1.29 19.54
N VAL A 155 -54.27 2.04 18.50
CA VAL A 155 -53.08 1.77 17.70
C VAL A 155 -51.89 2.22 18.55
N LEU A 156 -51.23 1.26 19.21
CA LEU A 156 -49.89 1.47 19.72
C LEU A 156 -48.97 1.63 18.51
N ASP A 157 -48.35 2.79 18.37
CA ASP A 157 -47.36 3.07 17.34
C ASP A 157 -45.98 2.63 17.85
N PRO A 158 -45.48 1.44 17.45
CA PRO A 158 -44.26 0.87 18.00
C PRO A 158 -43.02 1.69 17.66
N VAL A 159 -43.12 2.65 16.73
CA VAL A 159 -42.02 3.53 16.35
C VAL A 159 -41.84 4.65 17.37
N GLN A 160 -42.93 5.17 17.93
CA GLN A 160 -42.88 6.25 18.91
C GLN A 160 -42.36 5.76 20.26
N ASP A 161 -42.83 4.60 20.72
CA ASP A 161 -42.36 3.97 21.97
C ASP A 161 -40.85 3.67 21.92
N ALA A 162 -40.33 3.28 20.76
CA ALA A 162 -38.90 3.04 20.56
C ALA A 162 -38.08 4.35 20.59
N TYR A 163 -38.66 5.47 20.14
CA TYR A 163 -38.00 6.77 20.12
C TYR A 163 -37.92 7.37 21.53
N ASP A 164 -39.00 7.26 22.30
CA ASP A 164 -39.07 7.78 23.67
C ASP A 164 -38.14 6.98 24.61
N ALA A 165 -38.06 5.66 24.44
CA ALA A 165 -37.10 4.82 25.19
C ALA A 165 -35.62 5.16 24.86
N PHE A 166 -35.32 5.55 23.62
CA PHE A 166 -33.97 5.97 23.25
C PHE A 166 -33.62 7.35 23.85
N ALA A 167 -34.57 8.29 23.84
CA ALA A 167 -34.37 9.63 24.38
C ALA A 167 -34.10 9.64 25.89
N GLU A 168 -34.77 8.76 26.66
CA GLU A 168 -34.53 8.63 28.11
C GLU A 168 -33.15 8.03 28.44
N SER A 169 -32.57 7.23 27.54
CA SER A 169 -31.27 6.58 27.75
C SER A 169 -30.04 7.46 27.41
N HIS A 170 -30.25 8.60 26.76
CA HIS A 170 -29.18 9.47 26.24
C HIS A 170 -29.40 10.93 26.62
N THR A 171 -29.69 11.21 27.89
CA THR A 171 -29.38 12.53 28.45
C THR A 171 -27.86 12.60 28.62
N PRO A 172 -27.13 13.48 27.90
CA PRO A 172 -25.72 13.65 28.15
C PRO A 172 -25.57 14.34 29.51
N ASP A 173 -25.26 13.54 30.54
CA ASP A 173 -24.74 14.08 31.78
C ASP A 173 -23.45 14.84 31.44
N ALA A 174 -23.47 16.13 31.73
CA ALA A 174 -22.37 17.05 31.57
C ALA A 174 -21.27 16.74 32.59
N GLU A 175 -20.51 15.66 32.37
CA GLU A 175 -19.19 15.49 32.96
C GLU A 175 -18.13 15.59 31.87
N VAL A 176 -17.46 16.74 31.87
CA VAL A 176 -16.22 16.99 31.18
C VAL A 176 -15.15 16.08 31.79
N VAL A 177 -14.98 14.86 31.24
CA VAL A 177 -13.89 13.97 31.64
C VAL A 177 -12.59 14.46 31.02
N SER A 178 -11.79 15.12 31.85
CA SER A 178 -10.37 15.40 31.65
C SER A 178 -9.61 14.13 31.24
N MET A 179 -9.25 14.00 29.96
CA MET A 179 -8.23 13.06 29.50
C MET A 179 -6.84 13.51 29.96
N ARG A 180 -6.50 13.18 31.21
CA ARG A 180 -5.12 13.11 31.68
C ARG A 180 -4.84 11.71 32.22
N ALA A 181 -3.74 11.16 31.72
CA ALA A 181 -2.93 10.08 32.29
C ALA A 181 -3.58 8.70 32.43
N PHE A 182 -3.36 7.84 31.43
CA PHE A 182 -3.22 6.40 31.66
C PHE A 182 -1.99 5.89 30.93
N GLY A 183 -1.10 5.24 31.69
CA GLY A 183 0.05 4.52 31.14
C GLY A 183 1.17 4.31 32.15
N GLU A 184 0.88 3.74 33.32
CA GLU A 184 1.92 3.11 34.13
C GLU A 184 2.51 1.91 33.35
N PRO A 185 3.86 1.78 33.26
CA PRO A 185 4.48 0.70 32.50
C PRO A 185 4.40 -0.63 33.27
N GLY A 186 3.76 -1.63 32.68
CA GLY A 186 3.68 -2.99 33.21
C GLY A 186 5.03 -3.72 33.29
N PRO A 187 5.11 -4.85 34.02
CA PRO A 187 6.36 -5.49 34.46
C PRO A 187 7.17 -6.25 33.39
N TYR A 188 6.92 -6.03 32.09
CA TYR A 188 7.70 -6.62 30.99
C TYR A 188 8.56 -5.56 30.29
N ALA A 189 9.44 -4.94 31.06
CA ALA A 189 10.54 -4.16 30.50
C ALA A 189 11.62 -5.12 29.99
N HIS A 190 11.47 -5.61 28.75
CA HIS A 190 12.63 -6.08 28.00
C HIS A 190 13.56 -4.89 27.79
N ARG A 191 14.61 -4.84 28.61
CA ARG A 191 15.71 -3.87 28.51
C ARG A 191 16.33 -4.01 27.13
N GLN A 192 15.92 -3.16 26.18
CA GLN A 192 16.69 -2.99 24.95
C GLN A 192 18.03 -2.34 25.34
N PRO A 193 19.17 -2.91 24.94
CA PRO A 193 20.45 -2.26 25.17
C PRO A 193 20.43 -0.92 24.44
N SER A 194 20.71 0.15 25.17
CA SER A 194 20.74 1.48 24.59
C SER A 194 21.94 1.59 23.65
N MET A 195 21.80 2.31 22.54
CA MET A 195 22.89 2.58 21.60
C MET A 195 24.05 3.41 22.22
N PHE A 196 23.93 3.80 23.50
CA PHE A 196 24.91 4.56 24.28
C PHE A 196 25.65 3.75 25.34
N ASP A 197 25.37 2.46 25.48
CA ASP A 197 26.20 1.56 26.29
C ASP A 197 27.48 1.21 25.52
N ALA A 198 28.47 2.10 25.57
CA ALA A 198 29.80 1.85 25.06
C ALA A 198 30.41 0.62 25.76
N PRO A 199 31.02 -0.34 25.04
CA PRO A 199 31.76 -1.41 25.68
C PRO A 199 33.02 -0.83 26.34
N THR A 200 32.94 -0.57 27.65
CA THR A 200 34.12 -0.37 28.49
C THR A 200 34.72 -1.73 28.81
N ASP A 201 35.27 -2.42 27.81
CA ASP A 201 36.03 -3.63 28.06
C ASP A 201 37.26 -3.68 27.16
N ALA A 202 38.42 -3.72 27.81
CA ALA A 202 39.77 -3.79 27.26
C ALA A 202 40.05 -4.99 26.32
N ALA A 203 39.03 -5.77 25.97
CA ALA A 203 39.11 -6.90 25.05
C ALA A 203 39.03 -6.49 23.57
N ALA A 204 38.28 -5.43 23.22
CA ALA A 204 38.14 -4.98 21.82
C ALA A 204 39.42 -4.37 21.24
N ALA A 205 40.26 -3.77 22.10
CA ALA A 205 41.55 -3.19 21.69
C ALA A 205 42.58 -4.24 21.23
N LYS A 206 42.43 -5.52 21.61
CA LYS A 206 43.35 -6.59 21.18
C LYS A 206 43.01 -7.17 19.81
N GLN A 207 41.81 -6.94 19.29
CA GLN A 207 41.37 -7.52 18.01
C GLN A 207 41.61 -6.57 16.82
N ALA A 208 41.69 -5.26 17.07
CA ALA A 208 42.01 -4.25 16.05
C ALA A 208 43.50 -4.20 15.65
N ALA A 209 44.39 -4.95 16.31
CA ALA A 209 45.84 -4.91 16.08
C ALA A 209 46.39 -6.09 15.24
N ARG A 210 45.55 -6.99 14.72
CA ARG A 210 46.03 -8.08 13.84
C ARG A 210 45.97 -7.66 12.38
N ILE A 211 47.09 -7.13 11.89
CA ILE A 211 47.36 -6.96 10.46
C ILE A 211 47.24 -8.35 9.79
N PRO A 212 46.47 -8.49 8.69
CA PRO A 212 46.37 -9.73 7.93
C PRO A 212 47.74 -10.23 7.47
N LYS A 213 47.98 -11.55 7.57
CA LYS A 213 49.31 -12.19 7.39
C LYS A 213 50.00 -11.81 6.07
N HIS A 214 49.23 -11.63 4.99
CA HIS A 214 49.75 -11.28 3.67
C HIS A 214 50.38 -9.88 3.58
N ILE A 215 50.00 -8.93 4.45
CA ILE A 215 50.58 -7.58 4.49
C ILE A 215 51.90 -7.57 5.27
N ARG A 216 52.09 -8.55 6.16
CA ARG A 216 53.29 -8.64 7.01
C ARG A 216 54.48 -9.23 6.25
N ASP A 217 54.24 -10.18 5.36
CA ASP A 217 55.30 -10.83 4.57
C ASP A 217 55.95 -9.85 3.53
N ASP A 218 55.22 -8.82 3.09
CA ASP A 218 55.73 -7.79 2.15
C ASP A 218 56.63 -6.73 2.83
N LEU A 219 56.51 -6.54 4.15
CA LEU A 219 57.29 -5.56 4.91
C LEU A 219 58.64 -6.11 5.40
N ASP A 220 58.77 -7.43 5.52
CA ASP A 220 59.99 -8.09 6.00
C ASP A 220 60.94 -8.49 4.83
N ALA A 221 60.55 -8.24 3.58
CA ALA A 221 61.30 -8.62 2.37
C ALA A 221 62.08 -7.45 1.71
N GLY A 222 62.23 -6.31 2.40
CA GLY A 222 62.94 -5.11 1.94
C GLY A 222 64.18 -4.79 2.74
#